data_AF-A0A5R8WP20-F1
#
_entry.id   AF-A0A5R8WP20-F1
#
_cell.length_a   1.000
_cell.length_b   1.000
_cell.length_c   1.000
_cell.angle_alpha   90.00
_cell.angle_beta   90.00
_cell.angle_gamma   90.00
#
_symmetry.space_group_name_H-M   'P 1'
#
loop_
_entity.id
_entity.type
_entity.pdbx_description
1 polymer ?
#
loop_
_entity_poly.entity_id
_entity_poly.type
_entity_poly.pdbx_seq_one_letter_code
_entity_poly.pdbx_strand_id
1 'polypeptide(L)'
;MPIPTVHEFAAALHASAADAESAELAVLSNPLLTAFEEVRSFRPLSVRPVKAPWEGTALAFEASWPDTHALVVAARVSAEHGTSAQLMLRRAGQTIYAVNSTPDQLATDVAQCLGRHIRYHAAAPSAAPAASPDASPAQPA
;
A
#
# COMPACT_ATOMS: atom_id res chain seq x y z
N MET A 1 1.90 9.52 -11.09
CA MET A 1 0.88 8.57 -11.57
C MET A 1 -0.26 8.59 -10.57
N PRO A 2 -1.54 8.65 -10.99
CA PRO A 2 -2.66 8.50 -10.06
C PRO A 2 -2.59 7.13 -9.36
N ILE A 3 -3.07 7.07 -8.11
CA ILE A 3 -3.21 5.79 -7.41
C ILE A 3 -4.29 4.98 -8.12
N PRO A 4 -4.01 3.73 -8.53
CA PRO A 4 -5.00 2.93 -9.24
C PRO A 4 -6.26 2.73 -8.41
N THR A 5 -7.40 2.59 -9.07
CA THR A 5 -8.61 2.06 -8.43
C THR A 5 -8.42 0.57 -8.09
N VAL A 6 -9.29 0.02 -7.24
CA VAL A 6 -9.28 -1.43 -6.93
C VAL A 6 -9.41 -2.27 -8.19
N HIS A 7 -10.25 -1.84 -9.13
CA HIS A 7 -10.46 -2.55 -10.39
C HIS A 7 -9.21 -2.52 -11.29
N GLU A 8 -8.58 -1.35 -11.45
CA GLU A 8 -7.34 -1.23 -12.21
C GLU A 8 -6.19 -2.03 -11.59
N PHE A 9 -6.11 -2.03 -10.27
CA PHE A 9 -5.08 -2.76 -9.56
C PHE A 9 -5.29 -4.28 -9.63
N ALA A 10 -6.54 -4.76 -9.52
CA ALA A 10 -6.88 -6.16 -9.75
C ALA A 10 -6.48 -6.62 -11.16
N ALA A 11 -6.80 -5.83 -12.19
CA ALA A 11 -6.40 -6.12 -13.57
C ALA A 11 -4.88 -6.17 -13.72
N ALA A 12 -4.15 -5.24 -13.09
CA ALA A 12 -2.68 -5.22 -13.11
C ALA A 12 -2.05 -6.42 -12.38
N LEU A 13 -2.62 -6.85 -11.25
CA LEU A 13 -2.20 -8.06 -10.55
C LEU A 13 -2.41 -9.30 -11.42
N HIS A 14 -3.58 -9.45 -12.04
CA HIS A 14 -3.87 -10.57 -12.93
C HIS A 14 -2.93 -10.60 -14.14
N ALA A 15 -2.65 -9.44 -14.76
CA ALA A 15 -1.69 -9.34 -15.86
C ALA A 15 -0.25 -9.69 -15.44
N SER A 16 0.12 -9.41 -14.19
CA SER A 16 1.44 -9.77 -13.64
C SER A 16 1.56 -11.25 -13.32
N ALA A 17 0.44 -11.97 -13.26
CA ALA A 17 0.33 -13.38 -12.92
C ALA A 17 0.20 -14.28 -14.15
N ALA A 18 0.79 -13.90 -15.28
CA ALA A 18 0.55 -14.51 -16.60
C ALA A 18 0.77 -16.04 -16.67
N ASP A 19 1.47 -16.62 -15.70
CA ASP A 19 1.80 -18.05 -15.62
C ASP A 19 1.01 -18.82 -14.53
N ALA A 20 0.21 -18.12 -13.71
CA ALA A 20 -0.54 -18.73 -12.61
C ALA A 20 -1.87 -19.32 -13.09
N GLU A 21 -2.30 -20.47 -12.53
CA GLU A 21 -3.62 -20.99 -12.80
C GLU A 21 -4.72 -20.08 -12.23
N SER A 22 -5.85 -19.96 -12.91
CA SER A 22 -6.95 -19.06 -12.50
C SER A 22 -7.44 -19.29 -11.06
N ALA A 23 -7.37 -20.53 -10.56
CA ALA A 23 -7.75 -20.87 -9.19
C ALA A 23 -6.74 -20.34 -8.16
N GLU A 24 -5.44 -20.51 -8.43
CA GLU A 24 -4.36 -19.98 -7.60
C GLU A 24 -4.37 -18.45 -7.58
N LEU A 25 -4.64 -17.84 -8.74
CA LEU A 25 -4.74 -16.40 -8.88
C LEU A 25 -5.83 -15.83 -7.97
N ALA A 26 -7.01 -16.44 -7.90
CA ALA A 26 -8.08 -16.00 -7.01
C ALA A 26 -7.69 -16.08 -5.53
N VAL A 27 -6.98 -17.15 -5.14
CA VAL A 27 -6.48 -17.35 -3.76
C VAL A 27 -5.49 -16.26 -3.36
N LEU A 28 -4.63 -15.81 -4.29
CA LEU A 28 -3.65 -14.75 -4.03
C LEU A 28 -4.20 -13.34 -4.16
N SER A 29 -5.11 -13.12 -5.11
CA SER A 29 -5.58 -11.77 -5.46
C SER A 29 -6.47 -11.20 -4.37
N ASN A 30 -7.39 -11.99 -3.81
CA ASN A 30 -8.31 -11.54 -2.77
C ASN A 30 -7.60 -10.92 -1.54
N PRO A 31 -6.66 -11.60 -0.86
CA PRO A 31 -5.99 -11.02 0.30
C PRO A 31 -5.13 -9.80 -0.07
N LEU A 32 -4.53 -9.78 -1.26
CA LEU A 32 -3.76 -8.62 -1.73
C LEU A 32 -4.64 -7.42 -2.06
N LEU A 33 -5.86 -7.64 -2.60
CA LEU A 33 -6.83 -6.59 -2.85
C LEU A 33 -7.34 -5.98 -1.54
N THR A 34 -7.65 -6.80 -0.54
CA THR A 34 -8.02 -6.29 0.80
C THR A 34 -6.88 -5.50 1.44
N ALA A 35 -5.65 -6.02 1.38
CA ALA A 35 -4.47 -5.29 1.86
C ALA A 35 -4.23 -3.98 1.10
N PHE A 36 -4.51 -3.95 -0.20
CA PHE A 36 -4.41 -2.74 -1.01
C PHE A 36 -5.43 -1.68 -0.60
N GLU A 37 -6.66 -2.05 -0.28
CA GLU A 37 -7.66 -1.11 0.25
C GLU A 37 -7.19 -0.45 1.54
N GLU A 38 -6.61 -1.22 2.45
CA GLU A 38 -6.00 -0.69 3.68
C GLU A 38 -4.87 0.30 3.35
N VAL A 39 -3.95 -0.08 2.45
CA VAL A 39 -2.85 0.79 2.00
C VAL A 39 -3.38 2.12 1.44
N ARG A 40 -4.44 2.09 0.63
CA ARG A 40 -5.02 3.31 0.02
C ARG A 40 -5.53 4.30 1.05
N SER A 41 -6.02 3.83 2.19
CA SER A 41 -6.48 4.69 3.29
C SER A 41 -5.37 5.55 3.89
N PHE A 42 -4.10 5.16 3.69
CA PHE A 42 -2.90 5.92 4.09
C PHE A 42 -2.31 6.79 2.97
N ARG A 43 -3.02 6.96 1.84
CA ARG A 43 -2.66 7.88 0.75
C ARG A 43 -1.20 7.77 0.28
N PRO A 44 -0.78 6.60 -0.23
CA PRO A 44 0.53 6.47 -0.88
C PRO A 44 0.62 7.42 -2.09
N LEU A 45 1.85 7.71 -2.53
CA LEU A 45 2.15 8.42 -3.79
C LEU A 45 2.05 7.53 -5.02
N SER A 46 2.34 6.24 -4.85
CA SER A 46 2.26 5.25 -5.90
C SER A 46 1.97 3.88 -5.31
N VAL A 47 1.27 3.06 -6.08
CA VAL A 47 1.14 1.62 -5.85
C VAL A 47 1.36 0.91 -7.17
N ARG A 48 2.14 -0.17 -7.17
CA ARG A 48 2.41 -0.97 -8.36
C ARG A 48 2.61 -2.45 -8.02
N PRO A 49 2.22 -3.39 -8.90
CA PRO A 49 2.70 -4.76 -8.82
C PRO A 49 4.23 -4.80 -8.89
N VAL A 50 4.85 -5.69 -8.14
CA VAL A 50 6.29 -5.92 -8.15
C VAL A 50 6.59 -7.42 -8.13
N LYS A 51 7.83 -7.80 -8.44
CA LYS A 51 8.27 -9.18 -8.32
C LYS A 51 8.19 -9.63 -6.86
N ALA A 52 7.51 -10.74 -6.61
CA ALA A 52 7.43 -11.35 -5.28
C ALA A 52 8.82 -11.83 -4.81
N PRO A 53 9.08 -11.85 -3.48
CA PRO A 53 10.37 -12.24 -2.92
C PRO A 53 10.63 -13.76 -2.93
N TRP A 54 9.66 -14.56 -3.35
CA TRP A 54 9.74 -16.03 -3.37
C TRP A 54 9.83 -16.58 -4.79
N GLU A 55 10.34 -17.80 -4.91
CA GLU A 55 10.21 -18.61 -6.12
C GLU A 55 8.83 -19.32 -6.14
N GLY A 56 8.31 -19.60 -7.34
CA GLY A 56 6.99 -20.20 -7.54
C GLY A 56 5.83 -19.21 -7.65
N THR A 57 4.60 -19.71 -7.55
CA THR A 57 3.36 -18.92 -7.72
C THR A 57 3.16 -17.96 -6.54
N ALA A 58 3.53 -16.70 -6.76
CA ALA A 58 3.44 -15.64 -5.77
C ALA A 58 3.15 -14.27 -6.42
N LEU A 59 2.43 -13.42 -5.70
CA LEU A 59 2.11 -12.06 -6.10
C LEU A 59 2.57 -11.08 -5.04
N ALA A 60 2.98 -9.90 -5.49
CA ALA A 60 3.37 -8.82 -4.60
C ALA A 60 3.07 -7.45 -5.21
N PHE A 61 2.92 -6.48 -4.34
CA PHE A 61 2.85 -5.08 -4.72
C PHE A 61 3.66 -4.22 -3.77
N GLU A 62 4.05 -3.05 -4.28
CA GLU A 62 4.77 -2.03 -3.54
C GLU A 62 3.95 -0.74 -3.52
N ALA A 63 3.83 -0.15 -2.34
CA ALA A 63 3.30 1.18 -2.12
C ALA A 63 4.40 2.11 -1.62
N SER A 64 4.45 3.35 -2.10
CA SER A 64 5.50 4.31 -1.73
C SER A 64 4.93 5.62 -1.21
N TRP A 65 5.62 6.26 -0.26
CA TRP A 65 5.26 7.52 0.40
C TRP A 65 6.37 8.56 0.25
N PRO A 66 6.08 9.87 0.43
CA PRO A 66 7.06 10.93 0.19
C PRO A 66 8.31 10.85 1.09
N ASP A 67 8.17 10.29 2.29
CA ASP A 67 9.25 10.22 3.30
C ASP A 67 10.18 9.02 3.07
N THR A 68 10.39 8.60 1.81
CA THR A 68 11.18 7.42 1.40
C THR A 68 10.69 6.08 1.93
N HIS A 69 9.49 6.04 2.53
CA HIS A 69 8.88 4.80 3.00
C HIS A 69 8.30 4.04 1.82
N ALA A 70 8.55 2.74 1.79
CA ALA A 70 7.95 1.82 0.83
C ALA A 70 7.46 0.57 1.57
N LEU A 71 6.22 0.16 1.33
CA LEU A 71 5.66 -1.08 1.86
C LEU A 71 5.55 -2.08 0.71
N VAL A 72 6.20 -3.22 0.86
CA VAL A 72 6.01 -4.38 -0.01
C VAL A 72 5.09 -5.36 0.69
N VAL A 73 4.02 -5.76 0.03
CA VAL A 73 3.08 -6.77 0.52
C VAL A 73 3.07 -7.92 -0.49
N ALA A 74 3.25 -9.14 -0.01
CA ALA A 74 3.38 -10.31 -0.86
C ALA A 74 2.60 -11.51 -0.30
N ALA A 75 2.05 -12.32 -1.20
CA ALA A 75 1.37 -13.58 -0.90
C ALA A 75 1.83 -14.69 -1.86
N ARG A 76 1.85 -15.94 -1.41
CA ARG A 76 2.20 -17.13 -2.20
C ARG A 76 1.26 -18.29 -1.87
N VAL A 77 1.07 -19.20 -2.84
CA VAL A 77 0.17 -20.36 -2.69
C VAL A 77 0.81 -21.40 -1.77
N SER A 78 2.04 -21.80 -2.08
CA SER A 78 2.77 -22.84 -1.35
C SER A 78 3.68 -22.23 -0.30
N ALA A 79 3.43 -22.59 0.97
CA ALA A 79 4.22 -22.16 2.11
C ALA A 79 5.19 -23.26 2.60
N GLU A 80 5.73 -24.08 1.69
CA GLU A 80 6.57 -25.26 2.02
C GLU A 80 7.74 -24.93 2.96
N HIS A 81 8.21 -23.68 2.95
CA HIS A 81 9.24 -23.19 3.86
C HIS A 81 8.84 -21.82 4.46
N GLY A 82 7.85 -21.78 5.35
CA GLY A 82 7.52 -20.58 6.15
C GLY A 82 6.07 -20.13 6.04
N THR A 83 5.83 -18.83 5.86
CA THR A 83 4.47 -18.27 5.80
C THR A 83 3.98 -18.06 4.37
N SER A 84 2.66 -18.02 4.20
CA SER A 84 1.98 -17.79 2.92
C SER A 84 1.80 -16.32 2.58
N ALA A 85 2.00 -15.41 3.54
CA ALA A 85 2.06 -13.98 3.29
C ALA A 85 3.20 -13.31 4.06
N GLN A 86 3.62 -12.15 3.57
CA GLN A 86 4.64 -11.32 4.20
C GLN A 86 4.39 -9.86 3.85
N LEU A 87 4.67 -8.99 4.80
CA LEU A 87 4.80 -7.56 4.55
C LEU A 87 6.18 -7.07 4.98
N MET A 88 6.72 -6.12 4.25
CA MET A 88 8.04 -5.55 4.48
C MET A 88 7.99 -4.04 4.28
N LEU A 89 8.18 -3.29 5.36
CA LEU A 89 8.34 -1.85 5.31
C LEU A 89 9.82 -1.50 5.17
N ARG A 90 10.10 -0.66 4.19
CA ARG A 90 11.42 -0.12 3.88
C ARG A 90 11.42 1.40 4.06
N ARG A 91 12.56 1.94 4.46
CA ARG A 91 12.84 3.38 4.45
C ARG A 91 14.19 3.60 3.79
N ALA A 92 14.24 4.48 2.78
CA ALA A 92 15.44 4.71 1.98
C ALA A 92 16.10 3.42 1.46
N GLY A 93 15.28 2.44 1.04
CA GLY A 93 15.74 1.15 0.51
C GLY A 93 16.14 0.11 1.57
N GLN A 94 16.22 0.48 2.85
CA GLN A 94 16.53 -0.45 3.94
C GLN A 94 15.25 -0.98 4.59
N THR A 95 15.18 -2.28 4.84
CA THR A 95 14.07 -2.89 5.58
C THR A 95 14.12 -2.46 7.05
N ILE A 96 13.04 -1.83 7.52
CA ILE A 96 12.89 -1.37 8.91
C ILE A 96 11.83 -2.16 9.69
N TYR A 97 10.93 -2.84 8.99
CA TYR A 97 9.95 -3.74 9.58
C TYR A 97 9.64 -4.87 8.59
N ALA A 98 9.56 -6.10 9.08
CA ALA A 98 9.12 -7.24 8.29
C ALA A 98 8.34 -8.18 9.19
N VAL A 99 7.15 -8.60 8.74
CA VAL A 99 6.37 -9.60 9.45
C VAL A 99 5.87 -10.65 8.48
N ASN A 100 5.98 -11.88 8.93
CA ASN A 100 5.41 -13.04 8.29
C ASN A 100 3.95 -13.16 8.76
N SER A 101 3.02 -13.25 7.82
CA SER A 101 1.58 -13.20 8.06
C SER A 101 0.87 -14.38 7.39
N THR A 102 -0.41 -14.54 7.72
CA THR A 102 -1.35 -15.33 6.93
C THR A 102 -2.15 -14.42 5.98
N PRO A 103 -2.78 -14.96 4.92
CA PRO A 103 -3.63 -14.20 4.01
C PRO A 103 -4.77 -13.47 4.74
N ASP A 104 -5.44 -14.14 5.67
CA ASP A 104 -6.54 -13.57 6.46
C ASP A 104 -6.10 -12.41 7.37
N GLN A 105 -4.87 -12.46 7.88
CA GLN A 105 -4.34 -11.46 8.80
C GLN A 105 -3.65 -10.30 8.07
N LEU A 106 -3.37 -10.45 6.77
CA LEU A 106 -2.52 -9.55 6.00
C LEU A 106 -3.00 -8.10 6.01
N ALA A 107 -4.30 -7.86 5.82
CA ALA A 107 -4.86 -6.52 5.84
C ALA A 107 -4.73 -5.85 7.22
N THR A 108 -4.98 -6.61 8.28
CA THR A 108 -4.83 -6.13 9.67
C THR A 108 -3.38 -5.80 9.99
N ASP A 109 -2.43 -6.64 9.58
CA ASP A 109 -1.00 -6.41 9.82
C ASP A 109 -0.48 -5.21 9.01
N VAL A 110 -1.00 -4.99 7.81
CA VAL A 110 -0.77 -3.77 7.02
C VAL A 110 -1.28 -2.54 7.77
N ALA A 111 -2.52 -2.57 8.25
CA ALA A 111 -3.11 -1.45 8.99
C ALA A 111 -2.30 -1.11 10.25
N GLN A 112 -1.85 -2.13 11.00
CA GLN A 112 -1.01 -1.95 12.18
C GLN A 112 0.38 -1.42 11.83
N CYS A 113 1.03 -1.99 10.81
CA CYS A 113 2.34 -1.54 10.32
C CYS A 113 2.27 -0.08 9.88
N LEU A 114 1.29 0.28 9.07
CA LEU A 114 1.10 1.64 8.59
C LEU A 114 0.72 2.57 9.75
N GLY A 115 -0.23 2.22 10.60
CA GLY A 115 -0.62 3.05 11.76
C GLY A 115 0.54 3.38 12.70
N ARG A 116 1.52 2.48 12.82
CA ARG A 116 2.71 2.68 13.65
C ARG A 116 3.80 3.50 12.96
N HIS A 117 3.99 3.35 11.65
CA HIS A 117 5.14 3.89 10.93
C HIS A 117 4.82 5.03 9.96
N ILE A 118 3.57 5.15 9.53
CA ILE A 118 3.07 6.14 8.58
C ILE A 118 1.84 6.82 9.17
N ARG A 119 1.89 8.15 9.31
CA ARG A 119 0.75 8.88 9.87
C ARG A 119 -0.47 8.73 8.96
N TYR A 120 -1.58 8.30 9.53
CA TYR A 120 -2.87 8.28 8.85
C TYR A 120 -3.24 9.72 8.48
N HIS A 121 -3.02 10.10 7.22
CA HIS A 121 -3.60 11.31 6.68
C HIS A 121 -5.02 10.99 6.26
N ALA A 122 -5.94 11.08 7.23
CA ALA A 122 -7.35 11.21 6.94
C ALA A 122 -7.51 12.23 5.80
N ALA A 123 -8.40 11.94 4.86
CA ALA A 123 -8.71 12.84 3.78
C ALA A 123 -9.14 14.20 4.33
N ALA A 124 -8.17 15.09 4.56
CA ALA A 124 -8.46 16.45 4.94
C ALA A 124 -9.30 17.02 3.77
N PRO A 125 -10.53 17.49 4.00
CA PRO A 125 -11.12 18.41 3.06
C PRO A 125 -10.11 19.56 2.94
N SER A 126 -9.71 19.91 1.72
CA SER A 126 -8.88 21.09 1.47
C SER A 126 -9.52 22.26 2.21
N ALA A 127 -8.95 22.64 3.35
CA ALA A 127 -9.26 23.91 3.97
C ALA A 127 -8.80 24.95 2.95
N ALA A 128 -9.76 25.62 2.33
CA ALA A 128 -9.52 26.72 1.43
C ALA A 128 -8.57 27.72 2.12
N PRO A 129 -7.63 28.36 1.39
CA PRO A 129 -6.78 29.37 1.98
C PRO A 129 -7.68 30.44 2.59
N ALA A 130 -7.51 30.69 3.89
CA ALA A 130 -8.17 31.80 4.56
C ALA A 130 -7.80 33.07 3.79
N ALA A 131 -8.80 33.76 3.27
CA ALA A 131 -8.61 35.05 2.63
C ALA A 131 -7.95 35.99 3.64
N SER A 132 -6.76 36.49 3.30
CA SER A 132 -6.13 37.59 4.02
C SER A 132 -7.09 38.79 4.01
N PRO A 133 -7.48 39.35 5.15
CA PRO A 133 -8.09 40.67 5.14
C PRO A 133 -6.99 41.70 4.85
N ASP A 134 -6.98 42.17 3.60
CA ASP A 134 -6.45 43.47 3.23
C ASP A 134 -7.23 44.53 4.02
N ALA A 135 -6.55 45.22 4.93
CA ALA A 135 -7.04 46.46 5.52
C ALA A 135 -5.84 47.40 5.67
N SER A 136 -5.68 48.23 4.65
CA SER A 136 -4.79 49.39 4.57
C SER A 136 -5.03 50.43 5.70
N PRO A 137 -4.07 51.34 5.96
CA PRO A 137 -3.97 52.09 7.21
C PRO A 137 -4.82 53.36 7.24
N ALA A 138 -5.21 53.81 8.44
CA ALA A 138 -5.72 55.15 8.68
C ALA A 138 -5.24 55.69 10.05
N GLN A 139 -4.21 56.56 10.02
CA GLN A 139 -4.11 57.75 10.89
C GLN A 139 -5.16 58.77 10.40
N PRO A 140 -5.70 59.72 11.20
CA PRO A 140 -5.05 60.59 12.22
C PRO A 140 -5.88 60.64 13.54
N ALA A 141 -5.55 61.37 14.62
CA ALA A 141 -5.00 62.73 14.80
C ALA A 141 -4.24 62.87 16.13
#